data_AF-A0A2N1SN42-F1
#
_entry.id   AF-A0A2N1SN42-F1
#
_cell.length_a   1.000
_cell.length_b   1.000
_cell.length_c   1.000
_cell.angle_alpha   90.00
_cell.angle_beta   90.00
_cell.angle_gamma   90.00
#
_symmetry.space_group_name_H-M   'P 1'
#
loop_
_entity.id
_entity.type
_entity.pdbx_description
1 polymer ?
#
loop_
_entity_poly.entity_id
_entity_poly.type
_entity_poly.pdbx_seq_one_letter_code
_entity_poly.pdbx_strand_id
1 'polypeptide(L)'
;MKKAIAILLVLLVAGVAFGADTLTLESVVTGVLKHGFISSEIADVTFANISTGVGAAGVDNSITGIDFLEDDDQDVGYYYFASNTANTGYKVSFVVNPFSSTTTGVNFKVPYTLNMTGTGNSTNVTLTTAAISTTGTLGGTITASSPVDVIATPSNAVSHKYAGLALSITVDGTGNETYGLPADTYVGSVVATVTTH
;
A
#
# COMPACT_ATOMS: atom_id res chain seq x y z
N MET A 1 16.14 -2.77 -21.52
CA MET A 1 14.95 -2.38 -20.72
C MET A 1 14.92 -3.26 -19.48
N LYS A 2 15.29 -2.72 -18.32
CA LYS A 2 15.26 -3.42 -17.02
C LYS A 2 13.82 -3.33 -16.48
N LYS A 3 13.25 -4.39 -15.92
CA LYS A 3 11.86 -4.39 -15.41
C LYS A 3 11.80 -5.14 -14.08
N ALA A 4 11.36 -4.46 -13.02
CA ALA A 4 11.12 -5.05 -11.69
C ALA A 4 9.64 -5.36 -11.48
N ILE A 5 9.32 -6.24 -10.51
CA ILE A 5 7.96 -6.57 -10.06
C ILE A 5 7.86 -6.17 -8.58
N ALA A 6 7.11 -5.12 -8.26
CA ALA A 6 6.71 -4.83 -6.89
C ALA A 6 5.52 -5.73 -6.54
N ILE A 7 5.62 -6.53 -5.47
CA ILE A 7 4.52 -7.38 -5.00
C ILE A 7 4.01 -6.84 -3.68
N LEU A 8 2.74 -6.50 -3.66
CA LEU A 8 2.04 -5.91 -2.53
C LEU A 8 1.39 -7.02 -1.71
N LEU A 9 2.24 -7.71 -0.95
CA LEU A 9 1.93 -9.01 -0.35
C LEU A 9 1.21 -8.87 1.01
N VAL A 10 0.08 -9.56 1.14
CA VAL A 10 -0.75 -9.69 2.34
C VAL A 10 -0.26 -10.88 3.19
N LEU A 11 -0.13 -10.75 4.51
CA LEU A 11 0.18 -11.89 5.40
C LEU A 11 -0.95 -12.24 6.37
N LEU A 12 -1.46 -13.46 6.13
CA LEU A 12 -2.17 -14.45 6.96
C LEU A 12 -3.15 -13.97 8.04
N VAL A 13 -4.43 -14.11 7.70
CA VAL A 13 -5.51 -14.34 8.68
C VAL A 13 -5.41 -15.78 9.19
N ALA A 14 -5.24 -15.95 10.50
CA ALA A 14 -5.53 -17.22 11.15
C ALA A 14 -7.06 -17.37 11.30
N GLY A 15 -7.67 -18.07 10.35
CA GLY A 15 -9.10 -18.45 10.35
C GLY A 15 -9.42 -19.26 9.10
N VAL A 16 -9.82 -20.52 9.28
CA VAL A 16 -9.84 -21.60 8.28
C VAL A 16 -11.04 -21.51 7.31
N ALA A 17 -10.85 -22.04 6.08
CA ALA A 17 -11.80 -22.81 5.25
C ALA A 17 -12.51 -22.16 4.01
N PHE A 18 -11.99 -22.58 2.83
CA PHE A 18 -12.59 -22.99 1.53
C PHE A 18 -13.73 -22.23 0.80
N GLY A 19 -13.57 -22.16 -0.54
CA GLY A 19 -14.66 -22.39 -1.51
C GLY A 19 -14.95 -21.25 -2.49
N ALA A 20 -14.91 -21.55 -3.80
CA ALA A 20 -15.37 -20.64 -4.84
C ALA A 20 -16.91 -20.58 -4.84
N ASP A 21 -17.49 -19.40 -4.61
CA ASP A 21 -18.89 -19.10 -4.88
C ASP A 21 -19.05 -17.60 -5.18
N THR A 22 -19.73 -17.30 -6.30
CA THR A 22 -20.17 -15.95 -6.66
C THR A 22 -21.11 -15.40 -5.59
N LEU A 23 -20.69 -14.34 -4.89
CA LEU A 23 -21.49 -13.65 -3.88
C LEU A 23 -22.07 -12.36 -4.45
N THR A 24 -23.36 -12.37 -4.80
CA THR A 24 -24.16 -11.15 -4.97
C THR A 24 -24.91 -10.90 -3.66
N LEU A 25 -24.78 -9.73 -3.06
CA LEU A 25 -25.58 -9.30 -1.90
C LEU A 25 -25.95 -7.83 -2.02
N GLU A 26 -27.23 -7.54 -2.21
CA GLU A 26 -27.85 -6.41 -1.51
C GLU A 26 -27.78 -6.71 0.00
N SER A 27 -27.43 -5.72 0.83
CA SER A 27 -27.44 -5.94 2.29
C SER A 27 -27.52 -4.65 3.11
N VAL A 28 -28.56 -4.56 3.93
CA VAL A 28 -28.75 -3.61 5.03
C VAL A 28 -28.07 -4.18 6.30
N VAL A 29 -26.75 -4.42 6.27
CA VAL A 29 -26.03 -5.03 7.42
C VAL A 29 -24.90 -4.13 7.94
N THR A 30 -24.88 -4.01 9.27
CA THR A 30 -23.85 -3.36 10.08
C THR A 30 -22.54 -4.15 10.04
N GLY A 31 -21.38 -3.48 9.85
CA GLY A 31 -20.07 -4.08 10.14
C GLY A 31 -19.26 -4.55 8.93
N VAL A 32 -19.15 -3.74 7.88
CA VAL A 32 -18.25 -3.95 6.74
C VAL A 32 -16.98 -3.14 6.94
N LEU A 33 -15.83 -3.81 6.96
CA LEU A 33 -14.50 -3.22 6.80
C LEU A 33 -13.92 -3.69 5.45
N LYS A 34 -13.53 -2.75 4.60
CA LYS A 34 -12.83 -2.98 3.34
C LYS A 34 -11.58 -2.14 3.34
N HIS A 35 -10.46 -2.74 2.97
CA HIS A 35 -9.24 -2.01 2.70
C HIS A 35 -8.35 -2.80 1.76
N GLY A 36 -7.45 -2.11 1.10
CA GLY A 36 -6.48 -2.77 0.24
C GLY A 36 -5.90 -1.83 -0.79
N PHE A 37 -4.89 -2.35 -1.47
CA PHE A 37 -4.25 -1.66 -2.56
C PHE A 37 -4.88 -2.03 -3.89
N ILE A 38 -4.97 -1.05 -4.79
CA ILE A 38 -5.47 -1.22 -6.16
C ILE A 38 -4.61 -0.46 -7.18
N SER A 39 -4.56 -0.96 -8.41
CA SER A 39 -3.76 -0.37 -9.49
C SER A 39 -4.46 0.74 -10.27
N SER A 40 -5.79 0.87 -10.15
CA SER A 40 -6.60 1.86 -10.85
C SER A 40 -7.33 2.76 -9.88
N GLU A 41 -7.44 4.04 -10.20
CA GLU A 41 -8.13 5.02 -9.36
C GLU A 41 -9.64 4.72 -9.28
N ILE A 42 -10.20 4.83 -8.07
CA ILE A 42 -11.65 4.97 -7.89
C ILE A 42 -11.98 6.44 -8.14
N ALA A 43 -12.63 6.73 -9.27
CA ALA A 43 -12.94 8.09 -9.72
C ALA A 43 -13.63 8.95 -8.64
N ASP A 44 -14.53 8.34 -7.85
CA ASP A 44 -15.23 9.01 -6.76
C ASP A 44 -14.99 8.26 -5.44
N VAL A 45 -14.19 8.83 -4.54
CA VAL A 45 -13.85 8.22 -3.26
C VAL A 45 -15.02 8.38 -2.27
N THR A 46 -15.92 7.42 -2.25
CA THR A 46 -17.06 7.34 -1.32
C THR A 46 -17.16 5.96 -0.69
N PHE A 47 -17.85 5.84 0.45
CA PHE A 47 -18.10 4.52 1.06
C PHE A 47 -18.77 3.57 0.07
N ALA A 48 -19.81 4.03 -0.64
CA ALA A 48 -20.53 3.21 -1.61
C ALA A 48 -19.58 2.70 -2.69
N ASN A 49 -18.80 3.58 -3.32
CA ASN A 49 -17.89 3.21 -4.41
C ASN A 49 -16.74 2.32 -3.95
N ILE A 50 -16.21 2.49 -2.73
CA ILE A 50 -15.18 1.59 -2.20
C ILE A 50 -15.82 0.24 -1.81
N SER A 51 -17.04 0.26 -1.28
CA SER A 51 -17.74 -0.96 -0.85
C SER A 51 -18.15 -1.87 -2.02
N THR A 52 -18.44 -1.29 -3.20
CA THR A 52 -18.89 -2.02 -4.39
C THR A 52 -17.84 -2.10 -5.50
N GLY A 53 -16.96 -1.11 -5.60
CA GLY A 53 -15.98 -0.95 -6.68
C GLY A 53 -14.65 -1.67 -6.45
N VAL A 54 -14.44 -2.25 -5.25
CA VAL A 54 -13.21 -2.99 -4.96
C VAL A 54 -13.51 -4.49 -4.95
N GLY A 55 -13.79 -5.05 -6.13
CA GLY A 55 -14.02 -6.48 -6.33
C GLY A 55 -12.84 -7.39 -5.94
N ALA A 56 -11.70 -6.80 -5.54
CA ALA A 56 -10.43 -7.46 -5.28
C ALA A 56 -9.60 -6.77 -4.18
N ALA A 57 -10.25 -6.21 -3.14
CA ALA A 57 -9.52 -5.61 -2.02
C ALA A 57 -8.68 -6.69 -1.32
N GLY A 58 -7.34 -6.61 -1.42
CA GLY A 58 -6.43 -7.63 -0.87
C GLY A 58 -6.05 -8.77 -1.82
N VAL A 59 -6.33 -8.65 -3.12
CA VAL A 59 -5.71 -9.52 -4.14
C VAL A 59 -4.40 -8.85 -4.56
N ASP A 60 -3.30 -9.60 -4.55
CA ASP A 60 -1.94 -9.12 -4.82
C ASP A 60 -1.89 -8.13 -5.99
N ASN A 61 -1.79 -6.83 -5.69
CA ASN A 61 -1.60 -5.82 -6.72
C ASN A 61 -0.11 -5.74 -7.01
N SER A 62 0.30 -6.36 -8.12
CA SER A 62 1.66 -6.27 -8.60
C SER A 62 1.78 -5.14 -9.61
N ILE A 63 2.81 -4.31 -9.45
CA ILE A 63 3.17 -3.30 -10.45
C ILE A 63 4.51 -3.66 -11.03
N THR A 64 4.61 -3.60 -12.35
CA THR A 64 5.83 -3.90 -13.08
C THR A 64 6.34 -2.67 -13.80
N GLY A 65 7.66 -2.55 -13.90
CA GLY A 65 8.28 -1.51 -14.72
C GLY A 65 8.68 -0.25 -13.99
N ILE A 66 8.93 -0.34 -12.67
CA ILE A 66 9.67 0.70 -11.96
C ILE A 66 11.06 0.83 -12.59
N ASP A 67 11.40 2.04 -13.01
CA ASP A 67 12.73 2.39 -13.48
C ASP A 67 13.61 2.83 -12.30
N PHE A 68 14.68 2.08 -12.06
CA PHE A 68 15.64 2.41 -11.00
C PHE A 68 16.68 3.44 -11.41
N LEU A 69 16.60 3.97 -12.63
CA LEU A 69 17.52 4.99 -13.14
C LEU A 69 16.83 6.35 -13.29
N GLU A 70 15.57 6.46 -12.89
CA GLU A 70 14.79 7.69 -12.92
C GLU A 70 14.68 8.28 -11.51
N ASP A 71 14.98 9.59 -11.39
CA ASP A 71 14.93 10.33 -10.13
C ASP A 71 13.52 10.89 -9.83
N ASP A 72 12.60 10.81 -10.79
CA ASP A 72 11.24 11.31 -10.68
C ASP A 72 10.30 10.33 -9.97
N ASP A 73 9.18 10.87 -9.46
CA ASP A 73 8.11 10.09 -8.85
C ASP A 73 7.44 9.18 -9.87
N GLN A 74 7.33 7.90 -9.54
CA GLN A 74 6.69 6.88 -10.35
C GLN A 74 5.43 6.36 -9.66
N ASP A 75 4.29 6.45 -10.33
CA ASP A 75 3.01 6.02 -9.76
C ASP A 75 2.98 4.50 -9.52
N VAL A 76 2.57 4.12 -8.31
CA VAL A 76 2.46 2.72 -7.86
C VAL A 76 1.07 2.35 -7.37
N GLY A 77 0.05 3.08 -7.84
CA GLY A 77 -1.35 2.77 -7.61
C GLY A 77 -1.92 3.48 -6.38
N TYR A 78 -2.85 2.82 -5.71
CA TYR A 78 -3.73 3.46 -4.73
C TYR A 78 -3.96 2.55 -3.53
N TYR A 79 -4.28 3.14 -2.38
CA TYR A 79 -4.79 2.45 -1.22
C TYR A 79 -6.13 3.02 -0.80
N TYR A 80 -7.11 2.14 -0.57
CA TYR A 80 -8.43 2.55 -0.10
C TYR A 80 -8.78 1.85 1.21
N PHE A 81 -9.56 2.56 2.01
CA PHE A 81 -10.12 2.10 3.28
C PHE A 81 -11.58 2.54 3.35
N ALA A 82 -12.47 1.65 3.80
CA ALA A 82 -13.87 1.94 4.09
C ALA A 82 -14.36 1.08 5.25
N SER A 83 -15.07 1.69 6.20
CA SER A 83 -15.72 1.00 7.31
C SER A 83 -17.05 1.65 7.68
N ASN A 84 -18.09 0.84 7.92
CA ASN A 84 -19.39 1.31 8.44
C ASN A 84 -19.67 0.85 9.88
N THR A 85 -18.68 0.29 10.58
CA THR A 85 -18.84 -0.14 11.97
C THR A 85 -19.01 1.08 12.88
N ALA A 86 -20.16 1.19 13.54
CA ALA A 86 -20.42 2.28 14.50
C ALA A 86 -19.52 2.13 15.74
N ASN A 87 -19.06 3.24 16.31
CA ASN A 87 -18.32 3.29 17.58
C ASN A 87 -17.05 2.41 17.63
N THR A 88 -16.39 2.22 16.49
CA THR A 88 -15.07 1.58 16.41
C THR A 88 -14.10 2.52 15.69
N GLY A 89 -12.95 2.75 16.31
CA GLY A 89 -11.83 3.48 15.73
C GLY A 89 -10.88 2.54 14.99
N TYR A 90 -10.35 2.98 13.85
CA TYR A 90 -9.37 2.24 13.07
C TYR A 90 -8.12 3.07 12.82
N LYS A 91 -6.97 2.41 12.85
CA LYS A 91 -5.69 2.93 12.38
C LYS A 91 -5.20 2.06 11.25
N VAL A 92 -4.71 2.68 10.19
CA VAL A 92 -3.96 2.00 9.13
C VAL A 92 -2.53 2.50 9.18
N SER A 93 -1.58 1.59 9.35
CA SER A 93 -0.16 1.91 9.38
C SER A 93 0.56 1.29 8.20
N PHE A 94 1.47 2.02 7.58
CA PHE A 94 2.30 1.55 6.49
C PHE A 94 3.74 1.26 6.94
N VAL A 95 4.32 0.20 6.39
CA VAL A 95 5.74 -0.14 6.46
C VAL A 95 6.24 -0.39 5.04
N VAL A 96 7.33 0.26 4.65
CA VAL A 96 7.95 0.05 3.33
C VAL A 96 9.21 -0.80 3.47
N ASN A 97 9.31 -1.88 2.72
CA ASN A 97 10.48 -2.74 2.63
C ASN A 97 11.25 -2.42 1.36
N PRO A 98 12.60 -2.35 1.42
CA PRO A 98 13.42 -2.01 0.26
C PRO A 98 13.23 -3.00 -0.88
N PHE A 99 13.45 -2.52 -2.11
CA PHE A 99 13.62 -3.43 -3.24
C PHE A 99 14.87 -4.26 -3.00
N SER A 100 14.76 -5.56 -3.23
CA SER A 100 15.87 -6.49 -3.03
C SER A 100 15.94 -7.51 -4.15
N SER A 101 17.17 -7.88 -4.49
CA SER A 101 17.46 -8.96 -5.42
C SER A 101 18.70 -9.72 -4.97
N THR A 102 18.73 -11.02 -5.19
CA THR A 102 19.88 -11.86 -4.83
C THR A 102 20.50 -12.43 -6.09
N THR A 103 21.62 -11.84 -6.52
CA THR A 103 22.37 -12.28 -7.69
C THR A 103 23.65 -12.97 -7.23
N THR A 104 23.86 -14.23 -7.64
CA THR A 104 25.09 -15.00 -7.33
C THR A 104 25.47 -15.03 -5.82
N GLY A 105 24.48 -15.05 -4.93
CA GLY A 105 24.69 -15.08 -3.48
C GLY A 105 24.96 -13.72 -2.82
N VAL A 106 24.96 -12.63 -3.58
CA VAL A 106 25.05 -11.24 -3.05
C VAL A 106 23.65 -10.62 -3.08
N ASN A 107 23.21 -10.06 -1.95
CA ASN A 107 21.93 -9.38 -1.84
C ASN A 107 22.10 -7.88 -2.11
N PHE A 108 21.51 -7.42 -3.22
CA PHE A 108 21.46 -6.02 -3.61
C PHE A 108 20.16 -5.43 -3.10
N LYS A 109 20.25 -4.28 -2.45
CA LYS A 109 19.08 -3.54 -1.96
C LYS A 109 19.07 -2.14 -2.52
N VAL A 110 17.89 -1.67 -2.90
CA VAL A 110 17.64 -0.31 -3.39
C VAL A 110 16.71 0.39 -2.41
N PRO A 111 17.15 1.51 -1.79
CA PRO A 111 16.29 2.30 -0.95
C PRO A 111 15.31 3.10 -1.82
N TYR A 112 14.14 3.42 -1.27
CA TYR A 112 13.15 4.26 -1.93
C TYR A 112 12.30 4.97 -0.89
N THR A 113 11.62 6.00 -1.37
CA THR A 113 10.62 6.75 -0.62
C THR A 113 9.26 6.46 -1.23
N LEU A 114 8.30 6.03 -0.41
CA LEU A 114 6.89 6.00 -0.77
C LEU A 114 6.28 7.36 -0.45
N ASN A 115 5.81 8.04 -1.49
CA ASN A 115 5.01 9.25 -1.38
C ASN A 115 3.54 8.89 -1.49
N MET A 116 2.70 9.73 -0.89
CA MET A 116 1.27 9.53 -0.94
C MET A 116 0.52 10.85 -0.92
N THR A 117 -0.57 10.91 -1.64
CA THR A 117 -1.45 12.07 -1.72
C THR A 117 -2.89 11.65 -1.46
N GLY A 118 -3.66 12.53 -0.82
CA GLY A 118 -5.07 12.26 -0.53
C GLY A 118 -5.93 12.38 -1.79
N THR A 119 -6.72 11.36 -2.09
CA THR A 119 -7.70 11.37 -3.21
C THR A 119 -9.13 11.62 -2.73
N GLY A 120 -9.39 11.44 -1.43
CA GLY A 120 -10.66 11.80 -0.80
C GLY A 120 -10.86 11.09 0.54
N ASN A 121 -11.69 11.66 1.41
CA ASN A 121 -12.00 11.08 2.71
C ASN A 121 -13.38 11.52 3.24
N SER A 122 -13.89 10.74 4.19
CA SER A 122 -15.02 11.16 5.03
C SER A 122 -14.56 12.12 6.13
N THR A 123 -15.48 12.90 6.69
CA THR A 123 -15.22 13.80 7.84
C THR A 123 -14.76 13.08 9.12
N ASN A 124 -14.96 11.76 9.22
CA ASN A 124 -14.54 10.94 10.36
C ASN A 124 -13.17 10.27 10.17
N VAL A 125 -12.38 10.73 9.21
CA VAL A 125 -11.05 10.18 8.90
C VAL A 125 -10.02 11.29 8.84
N THR A 126 -8.93 11.13 9.57
CA THR A 126 -7.71 11.92 9.43
C THR A 126 -6.73 11.15 8.53
N LEU A 127 -6.17 11.86 7.54
CA LEU A 127 -5.14 11.35 6.65
C LEU A 127 -3.79 11.96 7.01
N THR A 128 -2.76 11.12 7.05
CA THR A 128 -1.36 11.54 7.12
C THR A 128 -0.71 11.26 5.78
N THR A 129 -0.46 12.29 4.98
CA THR A 129 0.09 12.15 3.62
C THR A 129 1.59 12.44 3.57
N ALA A 130 2.34 11.80 4.46
CA ALA A 130 3.79 12.02 4.57
C ALA A 130 4.59 10.99 3.75
N ALA A 131 5.80 11.37 3.37
CA ALA A 131 6.77 10.46 2.76
C ALA A 131 7.26 9.41 3.77
N ILE A 132 7.33 8.14 3.34
CA ILE A 132 7.82 7.03 4.16
C ILE A 132 8.97 6.36 3.41
N SER A 133 10.17 6.45 3.96
CA SER A 133 11.38 5.92 3.31
C SER A 133 11.95 4.72 4.06
N THR A 134 12.63 3.85 3.31
CA THR A 134 13.57 2.90 3.92
C THR A 134 14.76 3.66 4.51
N THR A 135 15.45 3.05 5.48
CA THR A 135 16.60 3.69 6.13
C THR A 135 17.90 3.02 5.71
N GLY A 136 18.95 3.82 5.56
CA GLY A 136 20.26 3.38 5.08
C GLY A 136 20.62 4.03 3.74
N THR A 137 21.74 3.59 3.17
CA THR A 137 22.24 4.11 1.89
C THR A 137 22.59 2.96 0.95
N LEU A 138 22.61 3.27 -0.34
CA LEU A 138 23.00 2.33 -1.38
C LEU A 138 24.41 1.75 -1.12
N GLY A 139 24.60 0.46 -1.41
CA GLY A 139 25.82 -0.29 -1.09
C GLY A 139 26.05 -0.56 0.40
N GLY A 140 25.23 0.00 1.29
CA GLY A 140 25.25 -0.25 2.73
C GLY A 140 24.12 -1.18 3.19
N THR A 141 23.89 -1.18 4.50
CA THR A 141 22.72 -1.87 5.07
C THR A 141 21.49 -1.00 4.90
N ILE A 142 20.48 -1.52 4.21
CA ILE A 142 19.17 -0.88 4.06
C ILE A 142 18.12 -1.71 4.81
N THR A 143 17.31 -1.04 5.61
CA THR A 143 16.24 -1.64 6.43
C THR A 143 14.87 -1.03 6.13
N ALA A 144 13.82 -1.78 6.47
CA ALA A 144 12.45 -1.33 6.31
C ALA A 144 12.18 -0.05 7.12
N SER A 145 11.16 0.71 6.72
CA SER A 145 10.74 1.88 7.49
C SER A 145 10.18 1.49 8.86
N SER A 146 10.13 2.47 9.77
CA SER A 146 9.23 2.35 10.93
C SER A 146 7.76 2.40 10.48
N PRO A 147 6.83 1.80 11.23
CA PRO A 147 5.40 1.92 10.95
C PRO A 147 4.93 3.37 11.09
N VAL A 148 4.14 3.84 10.13
CA VAL A 148 3.54 5.19 10.13
C VAL A 148 2.04 5.08 9.97
N ASP A 149 1.26 5.65 10.89
CA ASP A 149 -0.21 5.74 10.80
C ASP A 149 -0.61 6.72 9.69
N VAL A 150 -1.14 6.20 8.58
CA VAL A 150 -1.55 6.97 7.39
C VAL A 150 -3.03 7.31 7.39
N ILE A 151 -3.84 6.50 8.07
CA ILE A 151 -5.28 6.73 8.29
C ILE A 151 -5.57 6.52 9.76
N ALA A 152 -6.30 7.45 10.37
CA ALA A 152 -6.82 7.30 11.73
C ALA A 152 -8.28 7.78 11.79
N THR A 153 -9.11 7.09 12.56
CA THR A 153 -10.52 7.47 12.77
C THR A 153 -10.82 7.62 14.25
N PRO A 154 -11.65 8.60 14.68
CA PRO A 154 -12.09 8.67 16.07
C PRO A 154 -12.75 7.36 16.54
N SER A 155 -12.47 6.94 17.78
CA SER A 155 -13.03 5.72 18.37
C SER A 155 -14.56 5.75 18.48
N ASN A 156 -15.14 6.94 18.59
CA ASN A 156 -16.58 7.19 18.67
C ASN A 156 -17.20 7.67 17.34
N ALA A 157 -16.55 7.45 16.19
CA ALA A 157 -17.07 7.88 14.90
C ALA A 157 -18.40 7.16 14.57
N VAL A 158 -19.48 7.96 14.51
CA VAL A 158 -20.87 7.54 14.22
C VAL A 158 -21.26 7.87 12.77
N SER A 159 -20.56 7.26 11.80
CA SER A 159 -20.96 7.23 10.38
C SER A 159 -20.01 6.32 9.61
N HIS A 160 -20.20 6.22 8.29
CA HIS A 160 -19.23 5.66 7.38
C HIS A 160 -17.89 6.42 7.48
N LYS A 161 -16.82 5.64 7.54
CA LYS A 161 -15.43 6.08 7.50
C LYS A 161 -14.86 5.61 6.19
N TYR A 162 -14.27 6.49 5.40
CA TYR A 162 -13.57 6.08 4.20
C TYR A 162 -12.45 7.04 3.83
N ALA A 163 -11.47 6.51 3.11
CA ALA A 163 -10.29 7.22 2.66
C ALA A 163 -9.72 6.58 1.38
N GLY A 164 -9.13 7.42 0.55
CA GLY A 164 -8.31 7.04 -0.60
C GLY A 164 -6.98 7.77 -0.58
N LEU A 165 -5.92 7.04 -0.94
CA LEU A 165 -4.56 7.54 -1.11
C LEU A 165 -4.07 7.13 -2.49
N ALA A 166 -3.55 8.07 -3.27
CA ALA A 166 -2.68 7.77 -4.41
C ALA A 166 -1.26 7.57 -3.89
N LEU A 167 -0.53 6.63 -4.49
CA LEU A 167 0.80 6.21 -4.06
C LEU A 167 1.78 6.36 -5.22
N SER A 168 2.91 7.01 -4.96
CA SER A 168 4.05 7.06 -5.88
C SER A 168 5.32 6.67 -5.13
N ILE A 169 6.36 6.26 -5.85
CA ILE A 169 7.68 6.02 -5.27
C ILE A 169 8.73 6.89 -5.94
N THR A 170 9.71 7.30 -5.17
CA THR A 170 10.94 7.94 -5.68
C THR A 170 12.13 7.05 -5.32
N VAL A 171 13.01 6.83 -6.30
CA VAL A 171 14.30 6.15 -6.13
C VAL A 171 15.41 7.13 -6.51
N ASP A 172 16.60 6.95 -5.94
CA ASP A 172 17.79 7.70 -6.34
C ASP A 172 18.38 7.04 -7.61
N GLY A 173 17.84 7.41 -8.76
CA GLY A 173 18.21 6.93 -10.08
C GLY A 173 19.68 7.22 -10.40
N THR A 174 20.13 8.45 -10.18
CA THR A 174 21.52 8.85 -10.38
C THR A 174 22.47 8.05 -9.47
N GLY A 175 22.11 7.84 -8.20
CA GLY A 175 22.87 7.01 -7.27
C GLY A 175 22.91 5.54 -7.67
N ASN A 176 21.79 5.00 -8.15
CA ASN A 176 21.67 3.63 -8.65
C ASN A 176 22.51 3.38 -9.92
N GLU A 177 22.55 4.34 -10.84
CA GLU A 177 23.42 4.30 -12.02
C GLU A 177 24.90 4.25 -11.60
N THR A 178 25.28 5.14 -10.68
CA THR A 178 26.65 5.24 -10.17
C THR A 178 27.10 3.95 -9.45
N TYR A 179 26.22 3.34 -8.67
CA TYR A 179 26.52 2.10 -7.94
C TYR A 179 26.61 0.87 -8.85
N GLY A 180 25.92 0.88 -9.99
CA GLY A 180 25.97 -0.20 -10.97
C GLY A 180 25.16 -1.43 -10.59
N LEU A 181 23.86 -1.25 -10.33
CA LEU A 181 22.95 -2.36 -10.00
C LEU A 181 22.94 -3.45 -11.09
N PRO A 182 23.10 -4.74 -10.73
CA PRO A 182 23.02 -5.83 -11.70
C PRO A 182 21.64 -5.91 -12.35
N ALA A 183 21.61 -6.40 -13.59
CA ALA A 183 20.38 -6.67 -14.30
C ALA A 183 19.71 -7.92 -13.70
N ASP A 184 18.71 -7.71 -12.84
CA ASP A 184 17.98 -8.74 -12.14
C ASP A 184 16.54 -8.28 -11.85
N THR A 185 15.71 -9.18 -11.32
CA THR A 185 14.39 -8.85 -10.78
C THR A 185 14.54 -8.44 -9.33
N TYR A 186 14.09 -7.22 -9.03
CA TYR A 186 14.04 -6.71 -7.68
C TYR A 186 12.60 -6.73 -7.19
N VAL A 187 12.42 -7.15 -5.95
CA VAL A 187 11.12 -7.20 -5.29
C VAL A 187 11.18 -6.36 -4.02
N GLY A 188 10.26 -5.42 -3.92
CA GLY A 188 9.98 -4.63 -2.73
C GLY A 188 8.52 -4.78 -2.35
N SER A 189 8.17 -4.41 -1.13
CA SER A 189 6.79 -4.48 -0.64
C SER A 189 6.44 -3.30 0.24
N VAL A 190 5.18 -2.87 0.16
CA VAL A 190 4.55 -1.94 1.10
C VAL A 190 3.51 -2.73 1.88
N VAL A 191 3.61 -2.72 3.20
CA VAL A 191 2.70 -3.49 4.06
C VAL A 191 1.79 -2.51 4.80
N ALA A 192 0.48 -2.65 4.58
CA ALA A 192 -0.54 -1.94 5.33
C ALA A 192 -1.08 -2.84 6.45
N THR A 193 -1.07 -2.35 7.68
CA THR A 193 -1.65 -3.02 8.85
C THR A 193 -2.85 -2.23 9.35
N VAL A 194 -3.99 -2.89 9.54
CA VAL A 194 -5.18 -2.26 10.12
C VAL A 194 -5.36 -2.73 11.55
N THR A 195 -5.50 -1.78 12.48
CA THR A 195 -5.76 -2.05 13.91
C THR A 195 -6.97 -1.29 14.39
N THR A 196 -7.61 -1.79 15.45
CA THR A 196 -8.63 -1.06 16.18
C THR A 196 -7.99 -0.25 17.31
N HIS A 197 -8.61 0.87 17.67
CA HIS A 197 -8.17 1.72 18.79
C HIS A 197 -9.32 2.53 19.40
#